data_AF-A0A953NFY6-F1
#
_entry.id   AF-A0A953NFY6-F1
#
_cell.length_a   1.000
_cell.length_b   1.000
_cell.length_c   1.000
_cell.angle_alpha   90.00
_cell.angle_beta   90.00
_cell.angle_gamma   90.00
#
_symmetry.space_group_name_H-M   'P 1'
#
loop_
_entity.id
_entity.type
_entity.pdbx_description
1 polymer ?
#
loop_
_entity_poly.entity_id
_entity_poly.type
_entity_poly.pdbx_seq_one_letter_code
_entity_poly.pdbx_strand_id
1 'polypeptide(L)'
;MIENWESFAFNPWSALIPVLLVIFVFIFAIISGLRRGIIGGIIVMSFGLVGWIIALLICISISNTIVNIINEKFLNNEGYNIEVIKPLICGILMFLIQISFLIIGEIITLCFKKRIKNKFKNRKDNNVSSLSYRSLGAVLSSIGVIPCSILTANISGIVSTNNPIIDANDTMLKAISFNQAKGISKYTPGIIGGAYIADESTTKKSKNDDAEKTTISSAASYYINQMLNPSNYVLKIDFDFEKNGNKHRIVQFISADGKVLSSNNYYDENDTDENRKKFEIFDQKFGIDSKIYFQFDANKNGEFEFVDHEKESNKLTPQSEKLSKIFRFFTYSEESFSLFETVIINLAKQSLNDLFNVFYDKIQEIDNHLKDSGVQISDWVIKLDGKNFDESIRKLFKFNIANGTKIQVSSQKYINKLKNIFVKIMKENEKISNTDNQLDEENIKKKDTINSATEKVYLIMSAFINNLFISKE
;
A
#
# COMPACT_ATOMS: atom_id res chain seq x y z
N MET A 1 -2.54 22.48 -7.08
CA MET A 1 -1.61 22.58 -5.92
C MET A 1 -0.88 21.25 -5.69
N ILE A 2 -1.60 20.12 -5.67
CA ILE A 2 -1.03 18.78 -5.42
C ILE A 2 -0.01 18.37 -6.49
N GLU A 3 -0.27 18.63 -7.77
CA GLU A 3 0.68 18.36 -8.87
C GLU A 3 2.02 19.09 -8.70
N ASN A 4 2.00 20.34 -8.23
CA ASN A 4 3.22 21.09 -7.93
C ASN A 4 3.98 20.47 -6.75
N TRP A 5 3.25 20.00 -5.73
CA TRP A 5 3.84 19.32 -4.59
C TRP A 5 4.50 18.00 -4.99
N GLU A 6 3.81 17.18 -5.77
CA GLU A 6 4.36 15.94 -6.35
C GLU A 6 5.60 16.24 -7.19
N SER A 7 5.48 17.15 -8.16
CA SER A 7 6.57 17.49 -9.07
C SER A 7 7.82 17.92 -8.30
N PHE A 8 7.64 18.70 -7.23
CA PHE A 8 8.73 19.14 -6.38
C PHE A 8 9.30 18.01 -5.52
N ALA A 9 8.44 17.21 -4.86
CA ALA A 9 8.85 16.13 -3.96
C ALA A 9 9.69 15.07 -4.68
N PHE A 10 9.33 14.70 -5.91
CA PHE A 10 10.05 13.70 -6.70
C PHE A 10 11.13 14.29 -7.62
N ASN A 11 11.37 15.60 -7.58
CA ASN A 11 12.45 16.22 -8.34
C ASN A 11 13.81 15.87 -7.71
N PRO A 12 14.79 15.36 -8.46
CA PRO A 12 16.14 15.10 -7.93
C PRO A 12 16.81 16.31 -7.29
N TRP A 13 16.52 17.53 -7.77
CA TRP A 13 17.07 18.77 -7.23
C TRP A 13 16.51 19.12 -5.84
N SER A 14 15.36 18.57 -5.46
CA SER A 14 14.79 18.78 -4.12
C SER A 14 15.69 18.22 -3.01
N ALA A 15 16.57 17.26 -3.34
CA ALA A 15 17.59 16.73 -2.44
C ALA A 15 18.58 17.79 -1.92
N LEU A 16 18.71 18.95 -2.59
CA LEU A 16 19.52 20.06 -2.08
C LEU A 16 18.92 20.70 -0.83
N ILE A 17 17.60 20.62 -0.63
CA ILE A 17 16.92 21.24 0.51
C ILE A 17 17.39 20.66 1.85
N PRO A 18 17.34 19.33 2.09
CA PRO A 18 17.87 18.76 3.32
C PRO A 18 19.36 19.10 3.52
N VAL A 19 20.16 19.07 2.45
CA VAL A 19 21.61 19.38 2.52
C VAL A 19 21.82 20.83 2.97
N LEU A 20 21.14 21.78 2.34
CA LEU A 20 21.24 23.19 2.68
C LEU A 20 20.78 23.43 4.11
N LEU A 21 19.67 22.81 4.55
CA LEU A 21 19.19 22.94 5.92
C LEU A 21 20.20 22.41 6.94
N VAL A 22 20.80 21.24 6.69
CA VAL A 22 21.87 20.69 7.54
C VAL A 22 23.05 21.66 7.60
N ILE A 23 23.52 22.14 6.45
CA ILE A 23 24.62 23.11 6.37
C ILE A 23 24.29 24.38 7.14
N PHE A 24 23.07 24.91 7.01
CA PHE A 24 22.63 26.10 7.75
C PHE A 24 22.69 25.86 9.26
N VAL A 25 22.18 24.74 9.76
CA VAL A 25 22.24 24.39 11.19
C VAL A 25 23.70 24.35 11.68
N PHE A 26 24.59 23.72 10.93
CA PHE A 26 26.02 23.68 11.26
C PHE A 26 26.68 25.06 11.21
N ILE A 27 26.42 25.88 10.19
CA ILE A 27 26.96 27.24 10.07
C ILE A 27 26.52 28.09 11.28
N PHE A 28 25.24 28.05 11.67
CA PHE A 28 24.76 28.78 12.84
C PHE A 28 25.43 28.30 14.12
N ALA A 29 25.60 27.00 14.29
CA ALA A 29 26.31 26.43 15.44
C ALA A 29 27.78 26.84 15.49
N ILE A 30 28.49 26.76 14.36
CA ILE A 30 29.89 27.18 14.22
C ILE A 30 30.02 28.68 14.51
N ILE A 31 29.17 29.52 13.95
CA ILE A 31 29.19 30.97 14.20
C ILE A 31 28.93 31.27 15.67
N SER A 32 27.97 30.59 16.30
CA SER A 32 27.67 30.73 17.72
C SER A 32 28.90 30.36 18.57
N GLY A 33 29.51 29.20 18.31
CA GLY A 33 30.72 28.72 18.99
C GLY A 33 31.94 29.61 18.75
N LEU A 34 32.17 30.08 17.53
CA LEU A 34 33.26 31.01 17.20
C LEU A 34 33.08 32.36 17.90
N ARG A 35 31.85 32.88 18.00
CA ARG A 35 31.58 34.18 18.62
C ARG A 35 31.73 34.14 20.14
N ARG A 36 31.39 33.02 20.77
CA ARG A 36 31.29 32.90 22.24
C ARG A 36 32.38 32.03 22.86
N GLY A 37 33.18 31.37 22.02
CA GLY A 37 34.22 30.44 22.40
C GLY A 37 33.70 29.24 23.18
N ILE A 38 34.59 28.57 23.93
CA ILE A 38 34.29 27.31 24.61
C ILE A 38 33.02 27.40 25.48
N ILE A 39 32.80 28.49 26.21
CA ILE A 39 31.63 28.61 27.10
C ILE A 39 30.33 28.58 26.29
N GLY A 40 30.23 29.33 25.19
CA GLY A 40 29.07 29.25 24.30
C GLY A 40 28.95 27.89 23.63
N GLY A 41 30.09 27.30 23.25
CA GLY A 41 30.20 25.94 22.75
C GLY A 41 29.54 24.90 23.65
N ILE A 42 29.93 24.91 24.93
CA ILE A 42 29.39 24.03 25.97
C ILE A 42 27.89 24.26 26.16
N ILE A 43 27.43 25.51 26.22
CA ILE A 43 25.98 25.78 26.40
C ILE A 43 25.18 25.20 25.24
N VAL A 44 25.56 25.48 23.99
CA VAL A 44 24.87 24.94 22.81
C VAL A 44 24.93 23.41 22.80
N MET A 45 26.08 22.82 23.13
CA MET A 45 26.24 21.38 23.23
C MET A 45 25.33 20.76 24.28
N SER A 46 25.33 21.30 25.50
CA SER A 46 24.52 20.81 26.60
C SER A 46 23.03 20.92 26.28
N PHE A 47 22.55 22.05 25.78
CA PHE A 47 21.14 22.20 25.42
C PHE A 47 20.74 21.35 24.22
N GLY A 48 21.62 21.17 23.23
CA GLY A 48 21.40 20.27 22.12
C GLY A 48 21.28 18.80 22.55
N LEU A 49 22.18 18.32 23.41
CA LEU A 49 22.13 16.93 23.88
C LEU A 49 20.99 16.70 24.88
N VAL A 50 20.77 17.62 25.83
CA VAL A 50 19.68 17.53 26.80
C VAL A 50 18.33 17.59 26.10
N GLY A 51 18.17 18.51 25.13
CA GLY A 51 16.95 18.58 24.31
C GLY A 51 16.67 17.27 23.59
N TRP A 52 17.71 16.61 23.07
CA TRP A 52 17.56 15.37 22.31
C TRP A 52 17.17 14.20 23.23
N ILE A 53 17.80 14.10 24.41
CA ILE A 53 17.45 13.11 25.43
C ILE A 53 16.01 13.30 25.91
N ILE A 54 15.60 14.54 26.18
CA ILE A 54 14.24 14.85 26.63
C ILE A 54 13.22 14.55 25.52
N ALA A 55 13.54 14.91 24.27
CA ALA A 55 12.73 14.60 23.10
C ALA A 55 12.50 13.09 22.95
N LEU A 56 13.54 12.28 23.10
CA LEU A 56 13.46 10.81 23.09
C LEU A 56 12.53 10.25 24.16
N LEU A 57 12.62 10.76 25.39
CA LEU A 57 11.83 10.23 26.51
C LEU A 57 10.35 10.60 26.40
N ILE A 58 10.06 11.80 25.90
CA ILE A 58 8.71 12.37 25.91
C ILE A 58 7.91 12.02 24.64
N CYS A 59 8.57 11.82 23.49
CA CYS A 59 7.87 11.66 22.21
C CYS A 59 6.95 10.43 22.17
N ILE A 60 7.29 9.33 22.86
CA ILE A 60 6.43 8.14 22.93
C ILE A 60 5.11 8.45 23.62
N SER A 61 5.15 9.07 24.80
CA SER A 61 3.95 9.38 25.57
C SER A 61 3.05 10.36 24.84
N ILE A 62 3.63 11.44 24.30
CA ILE A 62 2.85 12.44 23.56
C ILE A 62 2.30 11.87 22.26
N SER A 63 3.06 11.07 21.51
CA SER A 63 2.57 10.47 20.27
C SER A 63 1.41 9.53 20.50
N ASN A 64 1.42 8.73 21.57
CA ASN A 64 0.26 7.92 21.98
C ASN A 64 -0.97 8.78 22.25
N THR A 65 -0.81 9.88 23.00
CA THR A 65 -1.92 10.80 23.29
C THR A 65 -2.47 11.44 22.02
N ILE A 66 -1.61 11.87 21.09
CA ILE A 66 -2.03 12.46 19.82
C ILE A 66 -2.80 11.43 18.98
N VAL A 67 -2.29 10.20 18.86
CA VAL A 67 -2.97 9.12 18.12
C VAL A 67 -4.35 8.83 18.71
N ASN A 68 -4.48 8.77 20.04
CA ASN A 68 -5.77 8.58 20.70
C ASN A 68 -6.74 9.73 20.42
N ILE A 69 -6.27 10.98 20.50
CA ILE A 69 -7.10 12.16 20.19
C ILE A 69 -7.55 12.13 18.73
N ILE A 70 -6.68 11.73 17.79
CA ILE A 70 -7.04 11.60 16.38
C ILE A 70 -8.14 10.55 16.21
N ASN A 71 -7.96 9.38 16.85
CA ASN A 71 -8.91 8.28 16.79
C ASN A 71 -10.30 8.67 17.34
N GLU A 72 -10.33 9.34 18.49
CA GLU A 72 -11.58 9.75 19.13
C GLU A 72 -12.28 10.87 18.36
N LYS A 73 -11.56 11.92 17.95
CA LYS A 73 -12.19 13.15 17.43
C LYS A 73 -12.50 13.11 15.94
N PHE A 74 -11.66 12.45 15.14
CA PHE A 74 -11.78 12.50 13.68
C PHE A 74 -12.29 11.19 13.10
N LEU A 75 -12.18 10.11 13.86
CA LEU A 75 -12.41 8.76 13.36
C LEU A 75 -13.40 7.98 14.21
N ASN A 76 -14.05 8.63 15.19
CA ASN A 76 -15.14 8.09 16.02
C ASN A 76 -14.88 6.67 16.57
N ASN A 77 -13.62 6.31 16.84
CA ASN A 77 -13.22 4.96 17.24
C ASN A 77 -13.66 3.84 16.26
N GLU A 78 -13.82 4.14 14.97
CA GLU A 78 -14.18 3.18 13.90
C GLU A 78 -13.07 2.14 13.60
N GLY A 79 -12.12 1.92 14.52
CA GLY A 79 -11.12 0.86 14.43
C GLY A 79 -10.00 1.12 13.41
N TYR A 80 -9.79 2.35 12.94
CA TYR A 80 -8.65 2.68 12.08
C TYR A 80 -7.34 2.43 12.83
N ASN A 81 -6.44 1.62 12.26
CA ASN A 81 -5.11 1.42 12.81
C ASN A 81 -4.22 2.66 12.53
N ILE A 82 -4.39 3.68 13.37
CA ILE A 82 -3.66 4.96 13.31
C ILE A 82 -2.27 4.82 13.95
N GLU A 83 -1.94 3.69 14.58
CA GLU A 83 -0.61 3.49 15.17
C GLU A 83 0.51 3.58 14.12
N VAL A 84 0.18 3.30 12.86
CA VAL A 84 1.06 3.47 11.69
C VAL A 84 1.67 4.87 11.58
N ILE A 85 0.95 5.93 11.99
CA ILE A 85 1.45 7.32 11.93
C ILE A 85 2.24 7.72 13.18
N LYS A 86 2.29 6.88 14.21
CA LYS A 86 3.00 7.20 15.46
C LYS A 86 4.49 7.50 15.23
N PRO A 87 5.27 6.73 14.44
CA PRO A 87 6.67 7.04 14.20
C PRO A 87 6.90 8.36 13.44
N LEU A 88 5.95 8.75 12.58
CA LEU A 88 5.94 10.05 11.90
C LEU A 88 5.78 11.18 12.92
N ILE A 89 4.78 11.08 13.80
CA ILE A 89 4.51 12.05 14.87
C ILE A 89 5.72 12.17 15.81
N CYS A 90 6.32 11.04 16.21
CA CYS A 90 7.53 11.04 17.04
C CYS A 90 8.66 11.87 16.42
N GLY A 91 8.94 11.69 15.13
CA GLY A 91 9.99 12.45 14.43
C GLY A 91 9.73 13.97 14.44
N ILE A 92 8.47 14.39 14.25
CA ILE A 92 8.07 15.80 14.29
C ILE A 92 8.19 16.36 15.71
N LEU A 93 7.70 15.64 16.72
CA LEU A 93 7.78 16.06 18.12
C LEU A 93 9.23 16.18 18.59
N MET A 94 10.08 15.23 18.20
CA MET A 94 11.49 15.27 18.54
C MET A 94 12.15 16.54 17.98
N PHE A 95 11.84 16.90 16.74
CA PHE A 95 12.32 18.15 16.14
C PHE A 95 11.84 19.39 16.91
N LEU A 96 10.55 19.48 17.23
CA LEU A 96 9.95 20.63 17.93
C LEU A 96 10.53 20.81 19.34
N ILE A 97 10.72 19.72 20.08
CA ILE A 97 11.35 19.77 21.41
C ILE A 97 12.83 20.18 21.27
N GLN A 98 13.57 19.55 20.35
CA GLN A 98 14.99 19.82 20.14
C GLN A 98 15.26 21.29 19.80
N ILE A 99 14.51 21.86 18.85
CA ILE A 99 14.71 23.25 18.44
C ILE A 99 14.36 24.22 19.57
N SER A 100 13.34 23.91 20.38
CA SER A 100 12.97 24.71 21.55
C SER A 100 14.11 24.77 22.58
N PHE A 101 14.77 23.64 22.85
CA PHE A 101 15.93 23.60 23.76
C PHE A 101 17.12 24.40 23.21
N LEU A 102 17.39 24.32 21.91
CA LEU A 102 18.45 25.12 21.30
C LEU A 102 18.16 26.63 21.38
N ILE A 103 16.90 27.04 21.17
CA ILE A 103 16.47 28.43 21.35
C ILE A 103 16.68 28.88 22.80
N ILE A 104 16.30 28.06 23.79
CA ILE A 104 16.51 28.35 25.21
C ILE A 104 18.01 28.48 25.53
N GLY A 105 18.84 27.57 25.02
CA GLY A 105 20.30 27.63 25.18
C GLY A 105 20.90 28.91 24.60
N GLU A 106 20.38 29.37 23.45
CA GLU A 106 20.78 30.62 22.81
C GLU A 106 20.42 31.84 23.67
N ILE A 107 19.20 31.88 24.23
CA ILE A 107 18.75 32.92 25.17
C ILE A 107 19.63 32.95 26.42
N ILE A 108 19.92 31.79 27.01
CA ILE A 108 20.79 31.68 28.19
C ILE A 108 22.19 32.21 27.88
N THR A 109 22.70 31.90 26.68
CA THR A 109 24.02 32.39 26.26
C THR A 109 24.05 33.93 26.15
N LEU A 110 22.95 34.57 25.75
CA LEU A 110 22.82 36.04 25.78
C LEU A 110 22.86 36.57 27.22
N CYS A 111 22.22 35.90 28.18
CA CYS A 111 22.30 36.27 29.60
C CYS A 111 23.74 36.16 30.14
N PHE A 112 24.52 35.16 29.70
CA PHE A 112 25.92 34.98 30.08
C PHE A 112 26.92 35.84 29.29
N LYS A 113 26.46 36.72 28.40
CA LYS A 113 27.31 37.59 27.55
C LYS A 113 28.38 38.35 28.34
N LYS A 114 28.07 38.84 29.55
CA LYS A 114 29.04 39.54 30.42
C LYS A 114 30.21 38.62 30.81
N ARG A 115 29.93 37.39 31.25
CA ARG A 115 30.98 36.41 31.64
C ARG A 115 31.83 36.00 30.43
N ILE A 116 31.19 35.80 29.28
CA ILE A 116 31.88 35.46 28.02
C ILE A 116 32.84 36.59 27.62
N LYS A 117 32.38 37.86 27.63
CA LYS A 117 33.20 39.03 27.29
C LYS A 117 34.40 39.19 28.24
N ASN A 118 34.21 38.95 29.54
CA ASN A 118 35.30 39.02 30.52
C ASN A 118 36.42 38.01 30.22
N LYS A 119 36.11 36.79 29.77
CA LYS A 119 37.13 35.80 29.39
C LYS A 119 37.95 36.23 28.17
N PHE A 120 37.33 36.89 27.20
CA PHE A 120 38.05 37.46 26.06
C PHE A 120 38.93 38.65 26.47
N LYS A 121 38.44 39.51 27.39
CA LYS A 121 39.23 40.62 27.93
C LYS A 121 40.48 40.10 28.66
N ASN A 122 40.33 39.16 29.58
CA ASN A 122 41.45 38.58 30.32
C ASN A 122 42.50 37.90 29.41
N ARG A 123 42.08 37.23 28.33
CA ARG A 123 43.03 36.64 27.37
C ARG A 123 43.79 37.69 26.59
N LYS A 124 43.12 38.78 26.19
CA LYS A 124 43.75 39.91 25.53
C LYS A 124 44.75 40.60 26.45
N ASP A 125 44.37 40.84 27.70
CA ASP A 125 45.21 41.47 28.72
C ASP A 125 46.46 40.62 29.04
N ASN A 126 46.38 39.29 28.87
CA ASN A 126 47.49 38.36 29.06
C ASN A 126 48.26 37.99 27.77
N ASN A 127 48.02 38.67 26.64
CA ASN A 127 48.62 38.35 25.33
C ASN A 127 48.44 36.90 24.84
N VAL A 128 47.35 36.24 25.28
CA VAL A 128 47.04 34.85 24.87
C VAL A 128 46.09 34.85 23.68
N SER A 129 46.43 34.07 22.64
CA SER A 129 45.55 33.90 21.48
C SER A 129 44.16 33.39 21.87
N SER A 130 43.13 33.99 21.29
CA SER A 130 41.74 33.55 21.46
C SER A 130 41.31 32.51 20.41
N LEU A 131 42.15 32.24 19.40
CA LEU A 131 41.80 31.41 18.25
C LEU A 131 41.44 29.98 18.68
N SER A 132 42.30 29.31 19.45
CA SER A 132 42.05 27.94 19.93
C SER A 132 40.78 27.83 20.78
N TYR A 133 40.50 28.82 21.61
CA TYR A 133 39.29 28.90 22.43
C TYR A 133 38.01 29.07 21.58
N ARG A 134 38.11 29.81 20.47
CA ARG A 134 37.01 30.02 19.54
C ARG A 134 36.76 28.77 18.68
N SER A 135 37.83 28.17 18.17
CA SER A 135 37.75 26.93 17.38
C SER A 135 37.18 25.77 18.19
N LEU A 136 37.62 25.58 19.44
CA LEU A 136 37.05 24.53 20.30
C LEU A 136 35.57 24.80 20.62
N GLY A 137 35.18 26.06 20.80
CA GLY A 137 33.78 26.45 20.92
C GLY A 137 32.95 26.04 19.71
N ALA A 138 33.47 26.25 18.49
CA ALA A 138 32.81 25.87 17.25
C ALA A 138 32.63 24.35 17.11
N VAL A 139 33.66 23.57 17.46
CA VAL A 139 33.59 22.10 17.46
C VAL A 139 32.53 21.60 18.44
N LEU A 140 32.54 22.10 19.68
CA LEU A 140 31.56 21.71 20.71
C LEU A 140 30.12 22.06 20.29
N SER A 141 29.88 23.27 19.78
CA SER A 141 28.57 23.64 19.26
C SER A 141 28.11 22.74 18.12
N SER A 142 29.03 22.37 17.21
CA SER A 142 28.71 21.52 16.05
C SER A 142 28.28 20.12 16.47
N ILE A 143 28.99 19.52 17.43
CA ILE A 143 28.62 18.21 18.00
C ILE A 143 27.21 18.25 18.60
N GLY A 144 26.91 19.32 19.35
CA GLY A 144 25.61 19.53 19.99
C GLY A 144 24.41 19.58 19.04
N VAL A 145 24.61 20.04 17.81
CA VAL A 145 23.53 20.22 16.83
C VAL A 145 23.39 19.04 15.86
N ILE A 146 24.21 17.98 15.96
CA ILE A 146 24.08 16.79 15.11
C ILE A 146 22.65 16.22 15.15
N PRO A 147 22.04 15.94 16.32
CA PRO A 147 20.67 15.43 16.36
C PRO A 147 19.67 16.41 15.74
N CYS A 148 19.86 17.71 15.97
CA CYS A 148 19.00 18.74 15.37
C CYS A 148 19.10 18.73 13.85
N SER A 149 20.30 18.61 13.28
CA SER A 149 20.51 18.60 11.83
C SER A 149 19.79 17.42 11.15
N ILE A 150 19.86 16.23 11.75
CA ILE A 150 19.17 15.02 11.26
C ILE A 150 17.64 15.21 11.34
N LEU A 151 17.15 15.75 12.46
CA LEU A 151 15.73 16.05 12.65
C LEU A 151 15.22 17.13 11.68
N THR A 152 16.03 18.17 11.40
CA THR A 152 15.69 19.22 10.42
C THR A 152 15.62 18.65 9.00
N ALA A 153 16.61 17.84 8.60
CA ALA A 153 16.59 17.16 7.31
C ALA A 153 15.37 16.23 7.19
N ASN A 154 14.95 15.57 8.27
CA ASN A 154 13.73 14.76 8.27
C ASN A 154 12.47 15.59 7.94
N ILE A 155 12.32 16.79 8.52
CA ILE A 155 11.17 17.69 8.21
C ILE A 155 11.10 18.01 6.72
N SER A 156 12.25 18.19 6.06
CA SER A 156 12.28 18.43 4.61
C SER A 156 11.83 17.25 3.76
N GLY A 157 11.67 16.06 4.35
CA GLY A 157 11.08 14.88 3.70
C GLY A 157 9.64 15.11 3.21
N ILE A 158 8.95 16.16 3.65
CA ILE A 158 7.66 16.57 3.09
C ILE A 158 7.79 17.12 1.66
N VAL A 159 8.95 17.68 1.29
CA VAL A 159 9.19 18.31 -0.01
C VAL A 159 10.30 17.65 -0.83
N SER A 160 10.90 16.57 -0.32
CA SER A 160 11.97 15.82 -0.98
C SER A 160 11.83 14.35 -0.63
N THR A 161 11.50 13.53 -1.63
CA THR A 161 11.41 12.08 -1.53
C THR A 161 12.36 11.43 -2.54
N ASN A 162 12.59 10.12 -2.40
CA ASN A 162 13.31 9.32 -3.39
C ASN A 162 14.73 9.79 -3.74
N ASN A 163 15.59 9.98 -2.74
CA ASN A 163 16.99 10.24 -3.02
C ASN A 163 17.91 9.65 -1.92
N PRO A 164 19.17 9.31 -2.28
CA PRO A 164 20.11 8.69 -1.34
C PRO A 164 20.39 9.53 -0.09
N ILE A 165 20.30 10.86 -0.19
CA ILE A 165 20.54 11.77 0.95
C ILE A 165 19.44 11.62 1.99
N ILE A 166 18.18 11.58 1.55
CA ILE A 166 17.02 11.33 2.41
C ILE A 166 17.10 9.93 3.03
N ASP A 167 17.49 8.90 2.27
CA ASP A 167 17.63 7.55 2.82
C ASP A 167 18.75 7.44 3.87
N ALA A 168 19.86 8.14 3.66
CA ALA A 168 20.92 8.27 4.66
C ALA A 168 20.41 8.99 5.91
N ASN A 169 19.67 10.09 5.74
CA ASN A 169 19.06 10.81 6.85
C ASN A 169 18.06 9.95 7.62
N ASP A 170 17.23 9.16 6.94
CA ASP A 170 16.27 8.26 7.57
C ASP A 170 16.95 7.17 8.40
N THR A 171 18.11 6.69 7.93
CA THR A 171 18.94 5.73 8.67
C THR A 171 19.53 6.38 9.92
N MET A 172 20.06 7.61 9.81
CA MET A 172 20.55 8.37 10.95
C MET A 172 19.42 8.69 11.94
N LEU A 173 18.24 9.05 11.45
CA LEU A 173 17.05 9.32 12.26
C LEU A 173 16.66 8.10 13.07
N LYS A 174 16.60 6.91 12.45
CA LYS A 174 16.32 5.65 13.15
C LYS A 174 17.36 5.39 14.24
N ALA A 175 18.63 5.64 13.98
CA ALA A 175 19.69 5.48 14.97
C ALA A 175 19.53 6.44 16.16
N ILE A 176 19.38 7.75 15.92
CA ILE A 176 19.26 8.74 17.00
C ILE A 176 17.91 8.68 17.73
N SER A 177 16.90 8.04 17.14
CA SER A 177 15.57 7.85 17.75
C SER A 177 15.37 6.46 18.38
N PHE A 178 16.36 5.57 18.31
CA PHE A 178 16.22 4.16 18.72
C PHE A 178 15.00 3.47 18.06
N ASN A 179 14.85 3.65 16.75
CA ASN A 179 13.73 3.17 15.92
C ASN A 179 12.34 3.72 16.28
N GLN A 180 12.25 4.72 17.16
CA GLN A 180 10.97 5.32 17.54
C GLN A 180 10.42 6.28 16.48
N ALA A 181 11.30 6.88 15.66
CA ALA A 181 10.93 7.78 14.58
C ALA A 181 11.27 7.21 13.21
N LYS A 182 10.46 7.57 12.21
CA LYS A 182 10.68 7.24 10.80
C LYS A 182 10.65 8.49 9.93
N GLY A 183 11.33 8.41 8.80
CA GLY A 183 11.44 9.49 7.82
C GLY A 183 10.09 9.99 7.33
N ILE A 184 9.82 11.31 7.38
CA ILE A 184 8.59 11.90 6.81
C ILE A 184 8.49 11.58 5.32
N SER A 185 9.64 11.57 4.64
CA SER A 185 9.81 11.17 3.24
C SER A 185 9.20 9.80 2.90
N LYS A 186 9.16 8.86 3.86
CA LYS A 186 8.54 7.55 3.65
C LYS A 186 7.02 7.62 3.66
N TYR A 187 6.43 8.61 4.32
CA TYR A 187 4.97 8.81 4.37
C TYR A 187 4.49 9.77 3.27
N THR A 188 5.31 10.75 2.86
CA THR A 188 4.95 11.81 1.90
C THR A 188 4.28 11.29 0.61
N PRO A 189 4.77 10.24 -0.07
CA PRO A 189 4.09 9.68 -1.24
C PRO A 189 2.65 9.27 -0.93
N GLY A 190 2.43 8.46 0.10
CA GLY A 190 1.07 8.08 0.55
C GLY A 190 0.20 9.28 0.92
N ILE A 191 0.76 10.34 1.53
CA ILE A 191 0.01 11.57 1.84
C ILE A 191 -0.37 12.32 0.55
N ILE A 192 0.52 12.40 -0.45
CA ILE A 192 0.20 12.95 -1.77
C ILE A 192 -0.92 12.13 -2.43
N GLY A 193 -0.84 10.80 -2.38
CA GLY A 193 -1.90 9.90 -2.86
C GLY A 193 -3.24 10.14 -2.16
N GLY A 194 -3.24 10.30 -0.84
CA GLY A 194 -4.42 10.65 -0.06
C GLY A 194 -4.97 12.04 -0.40
N ALA A 195 -4.10 13.02 -0.63
CA ALA A 195 -4.51 14.36 -1.05
C ALA A 195 -5.20 14.34 -2.41
N TYR A 196 -4.72 13.56 -3.38
CA TYR A 196 -5.41 13.36 -4.65
C TYR A 196 -6.81 12.76 -4.48
N ILE A 197 -6.99 11.84 -3.55
CA ILE A 197 -8.30 11.27 -3.23
C ILE A 197 -9.22 12.32 -2.58
N ALA A 198 -8.70 13.14 -1.67
CA ALA A 198 -9.46 14.12 -0.89
C ALA A 198 -9.83 15.42 -1.66
N ASP A 199 -8.95 15.91 -2.52
CA ASP A 199 -9.20 17.10 -3.36
C ASP A 199 -10.39 16.84 -4.31
N GLU A 200 -10.50 15.62 -4.82
CA GLU A 200 -11.58 15.24 -5.73
C GLU A 200 -12.91 14.91 -5.03
N SER A 201 -12.89 14.47 -3.77
CA SER A 201 -14.13 14.27 -2.99
C SER A 201 -14.79 15.58 -2.58
N THR A 202 -14.01 16.66 -2.49
CA THR A 202 -14.49 18.00 -2.08
C THR A 202 -14.87 18.91 -3.26
N THR A 203 -14.32 18.70 -4.46
CA THR A 203 -14.64 19.50 -5.66
C THR A 203 -15.90 19.04 -6.42
N LYS A 204 -16.46 17.85 -6.12
CA LYS A 204 -17.67 17.32 -6.78
C LYS A 204 -19.00 17.63 -6.07
N LYS A 205 -19.28 18.93 -5.89
CA LYS A 205 -20.66 19.47 -5.85
C LYS A 205 -21.02 20.25 -7.13
N SER A 206 -20.22 20.11 -8.20
CA SER A 206 -20.46 20.79 -9.47
C SER A 206 -21.13 19.85 -10.49
N LYS A 207 -22.25 20.36 -11.02
CA LYS A 207 -23.22 19.75 -11.95
C LYS A 207 -22.56 19.32 -13.27
N ASN A 208 -22.52 18.01 -13.57
CA ASN A 208 -22.63 17.39 -14.91
C ASN A 208 -22.30 15.88 -14.81
N ASP A 209 -23.21 15.04 -15.30
CA ASP A 209 -23.15 13.56 -15.21
C ASP A 209 -21.95 12.93 -15.96
N ASP A 210 -21.35 13.63 -16.93
CA ASP A 210 -20.15 13.15 -17.64
C ASP A 210 -18.84 13.35 -16.86
N ALA A 211 -18.81 14.29 -15.91
CA ALA A 211 -17.68 14.47 -15.00
C ALA A 211 -17.64 13.37 -13.93
N GLU A 212 -18.76 12.69 -13.69
CA GLU A 212 -18.86 11.60 -12.71
C GLU A 212 -17.95 10.41 -13.07
N LYS A 213 -17.73 10.15 -14.37
CA LYS A 213 -16.87 9.08 -14.91
C LYS A 213 -15.35 9.35 -14.84
N THR A 214 -14.90 10.48 -14.30
CA THR A 214 -13.48 10.90 -14.41
C THR A 214 -12.73 11.18 -13.10
N THR A 215 -13.35 11.05 -11.93
CA THR A 215 -12.60 11.15 -10.66
C THR A 215 -12.01 9.84 -10.25
N ILE A 216 -10.93 9.90 -9.47
CA ILE A 216 -10.24 8.84 -8.78
C ILE A 216 -11.15 8.10 -7.81
N SER A 217 -11.97 8.80 -7.01
CA SER A 217 -12.93 8.11 -6.13
C SER A 217 -14.02 7.42 -6.94
N SER A 218 -14.52 8.04 -8.02
CA SER A 218 -15.48 7.37 -8.91
C SER A 218 -14.81 6.35 -9.81
N ALA A 219 -13.50 6.39 -10.09
CA ALA A 219 -12.75 5.43 -10.87
C ALA A 219 -12.29 4.27 -10.01
N ALA A 220 -11.96 4.50 -8.74
CA ALA A 220 -11.70 3.48 -7.73
C ALA A 220 -13.00 2.85 -7.29
N SER A 221 -14.08 3.59 -7.03
CA SER A 221 -15.41 3.04 -6.82
C SER A 221 -15.99 2.45 -8.09
N TYR A 222 -15.73 2.98 -9.28
CA TYR A 222 -16.12 2.34 -10.55
C TYR A 222 -15.31 1.07 -10.71
N TYR A 223 -13.99 1.04 -10.54
CA TYR A 223 -13.16 -0.16 -10.62
C TYR A 223 -13.54 -1.16 -9.55
N ILE A 224 -13.66 -0.75 -8.30
CA ILE A 224 -14.13 -1.59 -7.20
C ILE A 224 -15.53 -2.07 -7.56
N ASN A 225 -16.52 -1.22 -7.83
CA ASN A 225 -17.84 -1.67 -8.29
C ASN A 225 -17.77 -2.53 -9.55
N GLN A 226 -16.83 -2.33 -10.45
CA GLN A 226 -16.60 -3.13 -11.64
C GLN A 226 -16.05 -4.52 -11.25
N MET A 227 -15.11 -4.54 -10.30
CA MET A 227 -14.51 -5.69 -9.61
C MET A 227 -15.46 -6.34 -8.59
N LEU A 228 -16.55 -5.69 -8.20
CA LEU A 228 -17.45 -6.17 -7.17
C LEU A 228 -18.85 -6.43 -7.73
N ASN A 229 -19.15 -5.93 -8.93
CA ASN A 229 -20.44 -6.09 -9.58
C ASN A 229 -20.52 -7.51 -10.17
N PRO A 230 -21.44 -8.34 -9.63
CA PRO A 230 -21.56 -9.73 -10.06
C PRO A 230 -21.93 -9.88 -11.55
N SER A 231 -22.56 -8.86 -12.14
CA SER A 231 -22.89 -8.87 -13.58
C SER A 231 -21.69 -8.74 -14.51
N ASN A 232 -20.52 -8.38 -13.98
CA ASN A 232 -19.26 -8.32 -14.74
C ASN A 232 -18.45 -9.62 -14.65
N TYR A 233 -19.03 -10.66 -14.08
CA TYR A 233 -18.38 -11.94 -13.91
C TYR A 233 -19.22 -13.02 -14.53
N VAL A 234 -18.59 -13.86 -15.33
CA VAL A 234 -19.21 -15.05 -15.88
C VAL A 234 -18.35 -16.24 -15.55
N LEU A 235 -18.77 -16.95 -14.52
CA LEU A 235 -18.25 -18.25 -14.18
C LEU A 235 -18.65 -19.22 -15.30
N LYS A 236 -17.75 -19.45 -16.25
CA LYS A 236 -17.83 -20.65 -17.09
C LYS A 236 -17.35 -21.82 -16.25
N ILE A 237 -18.14 -22.87 -16.24
CA ILE A 237 -17.84 -24.13 -15.59
C ILE A 237 -17.81 -25.20 -16.66
N ASP A 238 -16.68 -25.90 -16.74
CA ASP A 238 -16.39 -26.92 -17.74
C ASP A 238 -16.09 -28.23 -16.99
N PHE A 239 -16.98 -29.21 -17.11
CA PHE A 239 -16.83 -30.53 -16.47
C PHE A 239 -16.83 -31.62 -17.50
N ASP A 240 -15.83 -32.49 -17.42
CA ASP A 240 -15.85 -33.79 -18.05
C ASP A 240 -16.10 -34.85 -16.97
N PHE A 241 -17.12 -35.70 -17.14
CA PHE A 241 -17.41 -36.82 -16.25
C PHE A 241 -17.89 -38.03 -17.04
N GLU A 242 -17.76 -39.23 -16.45
CA GLU A 242 -18.16 -40.47 -17.10
C GLU A 242 -19.36 -41.07 -16.35
N LYS A 243 -20.44 -41.38 -17.07
CA LYS A 243 -21.63 -42.03 -16.53
C LYS A 243 -22.00 -43.21 -17.41
N ASN A 244 -22.01 -44.41 -16.83
CA ASN A 244 -22.31 -45.66 -17.53
C ASN A 244 -21.41 -45.94 -18.76
N GLY A 245 -20.14 -45.51 -18.73
CA GLY A 245 -19.18 -45.70 -19.83
C GLY A 245 -19.24 -44.64 -20.93
N ASN A 246 -20.17 -43.68 -20.84
CA ASN A 246 -20.24 -42.55 -21.76
C ASN A 246 -19.59 -41.33 -21.11
N LYS A 247 -18.76 -40.62 -21.89
CA LYS A 247 -18.21 -39.32 -21.48
C LYS A 247 -19.27 -38.25 -21.67
N HIS A 248 -19.39 -37.40 -20.68
CA HIS A 248 -20.27 -36.26 -20.67
C HIS A 248 -19.45 -35.01 -20.41
N ARG A 249 -19.77 -33.96 -21.15
CA ARG A 249 -19.24 -32.62 -20.91
C ARG A 249 -20.36 -31.66 -20.55
N ILE A 250 -20.23 -30.95 -19.44
CA ILE A 250 -21.12 -29.85 -19.06
C ILE A 250 -20.35 -28.55 -19.23
N VAL A 251 -20.90 -27.65 -20.05
CA VAL A 251 -20.44 -26.28 -20.14
C VAL A 251 -21.57 -25.36 -19.72
N GLN A 252 -21.43 -24.76 -18.54
CA GLN A 252 -22.38 -23.76 -18.02
C GLN A 252 -21.72 -22.40 -17.93
N PHE A 253 -22.42 -21.37 -18.37
CA PHE A 253 -22.03 -19.98 -18.18
C PHE A 253 -22.97 -19.36 -17.16
N ILE A 254 -22.43 -19.01 -16.00
CA ILE A 254 -23.19 -18.47 -14.88
C ILE A 254 -22.70 -17.04 -14.64
N SER A 255 -23.55 -16.04 -14.81
CA SER A 255 -23.21 -14.71 -14.32
C SER A 255 -23.17 -14.71 -12.80
N ALA A 256 -22.34 -13.88 -12.17
CA ALA A 256 -22.29 -13.87 -10.71
C ALA A 256 -23.55 -13.27 -10.04
N ASP A 257 -24.48 -12.65 -10.79
CA ASP A 257 -25.85 -12.36 -10.31
C ASP A 257 -26.75 -13.63 -10.27
N GLY A 258 -26.21 -14.78 -10.64
CA GLY A 258 -26.85 -16.09 -10.55
C GLY A 258 -27.67 -16.50 -11.75
N LYS A 259 -27.66 -15.73 -12.85
CA LYS A 259 -28.34 -16.14 -14.08
C LYS A 259 -27.47 -17.11 -14.86
N VAL A 260 -28.07 -18.24 -15.24
CA VAL A 260 -27.50 -19.10 -16.26
C VAL A 260 -27.64 -18.36 -17.59
N LEU A 261 -26.53 -17.82 -18.09
CA LEU A 261 -26.48 -17.05 -19.33
C LEU A 261 -26.58 -17.96 -20.55
N SER A 262 -26.01 -19.17 -20.45
CA SER A 262 -26.27 -20.27 -21.35
C SER A 262 -25.87 -21.59 -20.68
N SER A 263 -26.63 -22.63 -21.00
CA SER A 263 -26.28 -24.02 -20.68
C SER A 263 -26.24 -24.80 -21.98
N ASN A 264 -25.04 -25.15 -22.45
CA ASN A 264 -24.93 -26.19 -23.45
C ASN A 264 -24.89 -27.51 -22.69
N ASN A 265 -26.09 -28.05 -22.48
CA ASN A 265 -26.30 -29.28 -21.75
C ASN A 265 -26.05 -30.48 -22.68
N TYR A 266 -25.24 -31.41 -22.19
CA TYR A 266 -25.13 -32.80 -22.64
C TYR A 266 -24.73 -33.00 -24.11
N TYR A 267 -23.48 -33.41 -24.30
CA TYR A 267 -23.08 -34.11 -25.51
C TYR A 267 -22.71 -35.54 -25.13
N ASP A 268 -23.45 -36.49 -25.70
CA ASP A 268 -23.04 -37.88 -25.83
C ASP A 268 -22.10 -37.95 -27.04
N GLU A 269 -20.94 -38.63 -26.94
CA GLU A 269 -19.99 -38.79 -28.06
C GLU A 269 -20.63 -39.45 -29.31
N ASN A 270 -21.87 -39.96 -29.22
CA ASN A 270 -22.63 -40.54 -30.32
C ASN A 270 -23.50 -39.55 -31.13
N ASP A 271 -23.54 -38.26 -30.78
CA ASP A 271 -24.41 -37.29 -31.48
C ASP A 271 -23.76 -36.78 -32.79
N THR A 272 -24.45 -36.97 -33.92
CA THR A 272 -23.90 -36.83 -35.28
C THR A 272 -23.60 -35.38 -35.71
N ASP A 273 -22.60 -35.27 -36.60
CA ASP A 273 -21.72 -34.13 -36.94
C ASP A 273 -22.29 -32.74 -37.30
N GLU A 274 -23.60 -32.47 -37.29
CA GLU A 274 -24.12 -31.16 -37.75
C GLU A 274 -24.11 -30.04 -36.69
N ASN A 275 -23.92 -30.34 -35.40
CA ASN A 275 -23.88 -29.34 -34.32
C ASN A 275 -22.47 -28.96 -33.84
N ARG A 276 -21.41 -29.41 -34.51
CA ARG A 276 -20.02 -29.06 -34.17
C ARG A 276 -19.63 -27.71 -34.76
N LYS A 277 -19.90 -26.62 -34.03
CA LYS A 277 -19.17 -25.36 -34.21
C LYS A 277 -18.50 -24.89 -32.92
N LYS A 278 -17.16 -24.93 -32.95
CA LYS A 278 -16.15 -24.26 -32.12
C LYS A 278 -15.89 -24.82 -30.71
N PHE A 279 -14.83 -25.64 -30.57
CA PHE A 279 -13.49 -25.24 -30.04
C PHE A 279 -12.66 -26.51 -29.70
N GLU A 280 -11.44 -26.61 -30.24
CA GLU A 280 -10.41 -27.59 -29.89
C GLU A 280 -9.63 -27.18 -28.65
N ILE A 281 -9.41 -28.10 -27.70
CA ILE A 281 -8.19 -28.19 -26.87
C ILE A 281 -7.90 -29.68 -26.55
N PHE A 282 -6.79 -30.23 -27.06
CA PHE A 282 -6.09 -31.42 -26.51
C PHE A 282 -5.23 -30.96 -25.30
N ASP A 283 -4.88 -31.72 -24.25
CA ASP A 283 -4.46 -33.12 -24.14
C ASP A 283 -4.56 -33.61 -22.66
N GLN A 284 -4.51 -34.94 -22.52
CA GLN A 284 -4.80 -35.86 -21.42
C GLN A 284 -4.23 -35.60 -20.00
N LYS A 285 -5.06 -35.75 -18.97
CA LYS A 285 -5.07 -36.87 -17.98
C LYS A 285 -6.05 -36.56 -16.84
N PHE A 286 -6.97 -37.51 -16.62
CA PHE A 286 -8.05 -37.54 -15.62
C PHE A 286 -7.85 -36.65 -14.37
N GLY A 287 -8.60 -35.55 -14.38
CA GLY A 287 -8.74 -34.59 -13.30
C GLY A 287 -9.71 -33.52 -13.79
N ILE A 288 -10.63 -33.08 -12.94
CA ILE A 288 -11.55 -32.01 -13.29
C ILE A 288 -10.77 -30.74 -13.56
N ASP A 289 -10.77 -30.35 -14.83
CA ASP A 289 -10.09 -29.18 -15.34
C ASP A 289 -11.10 -28.02 -15.33
N SER A 290 -11.54 -27.62 -14.14
CA SER A 290 -12.49 -26.52 -13.96
C SER A 290 -11.81 -25.20 -14.31
N LYS A 291 -12.00 -24.76 -15.56
CA LYS A 291 -11.53 -23.45 -16.03
C LYS A 291 -12.61 -22.42 -15.71
N ILE A 292 -12.32 -21.54 -14.76
CA ILE A 292 -13.14 -20.40 -14.38
C ILE A 292 -12.68 -19.19 -15.20
N TYR A 293 -13.62 -18.54 -15.86
CA TYR A 293 -13.34 -17.41 -16.73
C TYR A 293 -13.87 -16.13 -16.05
N PHE A 294 -13.18 -15.01 -16.22
CA PHE A 294 -13.61 -13.70 -15.73
C PHE A 294 -13.42 -12.70 -16.85
N GLN A 295 -14.50 -12.21 -17.45
CA GLN A 295 -14.43 -11.26 -18.56
C GLN A 295 -14.94 -9.89 -18.14
N PHE A 296 -14.13 -8.87 -18.42
CA PHE A 296 -14.47 -7.48 -18.22
C PHE A 296 -15.10 -6.88 -19.49
N ASP A 297 -16.28 -7.37 -19.93
CA ASP A 297 -17.01 -6.70 -21.01
C ASP A 297 -18.52 -7.06 -21.01
N ALA A 298 -19.37 -6.04 -21.03
CA ALA A 298 -20.82 -6.17 -21.04
C ALA A 298 -21.37 -5.95 -22.45
N ASN A 299 -21.16 -6.92 -23.35
CA ASN A 299 -21.90 -6.95 -24.62
C ASN A 299 -23.24 -7.67 -24.45
N LYS A 300 -24.31 -7.01 -24.92
CA LYS A 300 -25.72 -7.29 -24.61
C LYS A 300 -26.34 -8.57 -25.20
N ASN A 301 -25.57 -9.44 -25.87
CA ASN A 301 -26.17 -10.46 -26.75
C ASN A 301 -25.90 -11.92 -26.38
N GLY A 302 -25.33 -12.23 -25.20
CA GLY A 302 -25.21 -13.61 -24.72
C GLY A 302 -24.26 -14.53 -25.51
N GLU A 303 -23.62 -14.03 -26.58
CA GLU A 303 -22.51 -14.69 -27.26
C GLU A 303 -21.18 -14.29 -26.61
N PHE A 304 -20.49 -15.27 -26.04
CA PHE A 304 -19.15 -15.13 -25.48
C PHE A 304 -18.10 -15.24 -26.59
N GLU A 305 -17.48 -14.12 -26.96
CA GLU A 305 -16.22 -14.15 -27.70
C GLU A 305 -15.05 -13.81 -26.76
N PHE A 306 -14.11 -14.75 -26.66
CA PHE A 306 -12.80 -14.50 -26.08
C PHE A 306 -12.03 -13.58 -27.02
N VAL A 307 -11.99 -12.29 -26.70
CA VAL A 307 -11.12 -11.35 -27.40
C VAL A 307 -9.73 -11.50 -26.81
N ASP A 308 -8.79 -11.96 -27.61
CA ASP A 308 -7.39 -12.05 -27.21
C ASP A 308 -6.77 -10.64 -27.14
N HIS A 309 -6.86 -10.01 -25.96
CA HIS A 309 -6.31 -8.67 -25.73
C HIS A 309 -4.77 -8.65 -25.66
N GLU A 310 -4.06 -9.76 -25.86
CA GLU A 310 -2.58 -9.74 -25.99
C GLU A 310 -2.10 -8.87 -27.16
N LYS A 311 -2.96 -8.66 -28.17
CA LYS A 311 -2.66 -7.83 -29.34
C LYS A 311 -3.10 -6.36 -29.20
N GLU A 312 -3.79 -6.00 -28.13
CA GLU A 312 -4.18 -4.61 -27.89
C GLU A 312 -3.02 -3.77 -27.36
N SER A 313 -3.06 -2.47 -27.65
CA SER A 313 -2.01 -1.53 -27.28
C SER A 313 -1.71 -1.58 -25.77
N ASN A 314 -0.44 -1.68 -25.41
CA ASN A 314 0.04 -1.61 -24.01
C ASN A 314 -0.19 -0.23 -23.35
N LYS A 315 -0.79 0.74 -24.05
CA LYS A 315 -1.07 2.06 -23.51
C LYS A 315 -2.25 1.98 -22.54
N LEU A 316 -2.01 2.41 -21.31
CA LEU A 316 -3.02 2.47 -20.27
C LEU A 316 -4.17 3.41 -20.66
N THR A 317 -5.39 3.07 -20.28
CA THR A 317 -6.52 3.99 -20.40
C THR A 317 -6.30 5.18 -19.47
N PRO A 318 -6.86 6.38 -19.75
CA PRO A 318 -6.68 7.55 -18.88
C PRO A 318 -7.10 7.31 -17.42
N GLN A 319 -8.09 6.44 -17.18
CA GLN A 319 -8.52 6.04 -15.84
C GLN A 319 -7.50 5.12 -15.17
N SER A 320 -6.98 4.12 -15.90
CA SER A 320 -5.93 3.24 -15.38
C SER A 320 -4.60 3.97 -15.14
N GLU A 321 -4.27 4.97 -15.96
CA GLU A 321 -3.11 5.86 -15.73
C GLU A 321 -3.24 6.62 -14.41
N LYS A 322 -4.42 7.20 -14.14
CA LYS A 322 -4.70 7.90 -12.87
C LYS A 322 -4.63 6.95 -11.67
N LEU A 323 -5.23 5.77 -11.76
CA LEU A 323 -5.19 4.77 -10.68
C LEU A 323 -3.77 4.26 -10.45
N SER A 324 -3.05 3.90 -11.51
CA SER A 324 -1.65 3.51 -11.45
C SER A 324 -0.79 4.60 -10.78
N LYS A 325 -1.05 5.87 -11.08
CA LYS A 325 -0.36 6.99 -10.43
C LYS A 325 -0.58 7.00 -8.90
N ILE A 326 -1.80 6.78 -8.43
CA ILE A 326 -2.12 6.77 -6.99
C ILE A 326 -1.59 5.52 -6.30
N PHE A 327 -1.79 4.35 -6.90
CA PHE A 327 -1.28 3.10 -6.37
C PHE A 327 0.25 3.15 -6.28
N ARG A 328 0.94 3.80 -7.21
CA ARG A 328 2.39 4.04 -7.10
C ARG A 328 2.77 4.89 -5.89
N PHE A 329 1.98 5.89 -5.51
CA PHE A 329 2.22 6.66 -4.30
C PHE A 329 2.09 5.83 -3.03
N PHE A 330 1.03 5.04 -2.92
CA PHE A 330 0.82 4.19 -1.77
C PHE A 330 1.77 3.00 -1.72
N THR A 331 2.16 2.45 -2.86
CA THR A 331 3.13 1.35 -2.94
C THR A 331 4.58 1.83 -2.96
N TYR A 332 4.84 3.13 -2.78
CA TYR A 332 6.19 3.66 -2.83
C TYR A 332 7.08 3.15 -1.68
N SER A 333 6.52 3.03 -0.47
CA SER A 333 7.21 2.58 0.73
C SER A 333 6.29 1.74 1.61
N GLU A 334 6.87 1.05 2.59
CA GLU A 334 6.10 0.31 3.60
C GLU A 334 5.16 1.25 4.38
N GLU A 335 5.65 2.43 4.74
CA GLU A 335 4.93 3.43 5.50
C GLU A 335 3.76 4.02 4.69
N SER A 336 4.00 4.36 3.42
CA SER A 336 2.94 4.83 2.51
C SER A 336 1.88 3.75 2.30
N PHE A 337 2.29 2.49 2.20
CA PHE A 337 1.33 1.38 2.02
C PHE A 337 0.52 1.13 3.29
N SER A 338 1.12 1.27 4.46
CA SER A 338 0.38 1.12 5.71
C SER A 338 -0.68 2.21 5.92
N LEU A 339 -0.47 3.43 5.38
CA LEU A 339 -1.54 4.45 5.30
C LEU A 339 -2.69 3.98 4.41
N PHE A 340 -2.37 3.42 3.25
CA PHE A 340 -3.36 2.87 2.31
C PHE A 340 -4.15 1.72 2.93
N GLU A 341 -3.47 0.79 3.61
CA GLU A 341 -4.10 -0.34 4.28
C GLU A 341 -5.15 0.13 5.31
N THR A 342 -4.81 1.11 6.15
CA THR A 342 -5.74 1.68 7.13
C THR A 342 -6.95 2.33 6.46
N VAL A 343 -6.77 2.99 5.32
CA VAL A 343 -7.86 3.64 4.57
C VAL A 343 -8.75 2.61 3.86
N ILE A 344 -8.15 1.65 3.16
CA ILE A 344 -8.88 0.69 2.32
C ILE A 344 -9.57 -0.39 3.13
N ILE A 345 -8.95 -0.93 4.18
CA ILE A 345 -9.58 -1.96 5.01
C ILE A 345 -10.92 -1.45 5.52
N ASN A 346 -11.02 -0.19 5.89
CA ASN A 346 -12.24 0.37 6.49
C ASN A 346 -13.22 0.90 5.43
N LEU A 347 -12.76 1.61 4.39
CA LEU A 347 -13.65 2.14 3.35
C LEU A 347 -14.23 1.06 2.44
N ALA A 348 -13.42 0.05 2.10
CA ALA A 348 -13.84 -1.02 1.19
C ALA A 348 -14.32 -2.27 1.92
N LYS A 349 -14.34 -2.27 3.27
CA LYS A 349 -14.68 -3.44 4.08
C LYS A 349 -15.99 -4.08 3.66
N GLN A 350 -17.04 -3.26 3.65
CA GLN A 350 -18.39 -3.72 3.37
C GLN A 350 -18.49 -4.26 1.95
N SER A 351 -17.99 -3.51 0.98
CA SER A 351 -18.07 -3.92 -0.42
C SER A 351 -17.25 -5.19 -0.70
N LEU A 352 -16.07 -5.34 -0.08
CA LEU A 352 -15.28 -6.57 -0.17
C LEU A 352 -15.95 -7.76 0.54
N ASN A 353 -16.64 -7.51 1.66
CA ASN A 353 -17.46 -8.52 2.34
C ASN A 353 -18.68 -8.94 1.50
N ASP A 354 -19.35 -7.99 0.85
CA ASP A 354 -20.49 -8.26 -0.02
C ASP A 354 -20.05 -9.12 -1.22
N LEU A 355 -18.92 -8.78 -1.84
CA LEU A 355 -18.35 -9.59 -2.91
C LEU A 355 -17.97 -10.99 -2.44
N PHE A 356 -17.31 -11.10 -1.28
CA PHE A 356 -17.00 -12.39 -0.68
C PHE A 356 -18.27 -13.22 -0.50
N ASN A 357 -19.32 -12.63 0.07
CA ASN A 357 -20.59 -13.29 0.30
C ASN A 357 -21.23 -13.80 -1.00
N VAL A 358 -21.20 -13.00 -2.07
CA VAL A 358 -21.73 -13.39 -3.39
C VAL A 358 -20.96 -14.59 -3.93
N PHE A 359 -19.62 -14.54 -3.96
CA PHE A 359 -18.83 -15.66 -4.46
C PHE A 359 -18.98 -16.91 -3.59
N TYR A 360 -19.00 -16.73 -2.27
CA TYR A 360 -19.17 -17.82 -1.33
C TYR A 360 -20.52 -18.53 -1.52
N ASP A 361 -21.62 -17.77 -1.60
CA ASP A 361 -22.96 -18.33 -1.79
C ASP A 361 -23.08 -19.07 -3.13
N LYS A 362 -22.48 -18.52 -4.19
CA LYS A 362 -22.47 -19.18 -5.50
C LYS A 362 -21.67 -20.47 -5.50
N ILE A 363 -20.51 -20.48 -4.87
CA ILE A 363 -19.72 -21.72 -4.75
C ILE A 363 -20.47 -22.77 -3.92
N GLN A 364 -21.16 -22.36 -2.84
CA GLN A 364 -21.99 -23.26 -2.04
C GLN A 364 -23.19 -23.80 -2.83
N GLU A 365 -23.87 -22.97 -3.61
CA GLU A 365 -24.96 -23.39 -4.49
C GLU A 365 -24.49 -24.48 -5.47
N ILE A 366 -23.33 -24.28 -6.09
CA ILE A 366 -22.76 -25.26 -7.02
C ILE A 366 -22.33 -26.53 -6.29
N ASP A 367 -21.65 -26.40 -5.14
CA ASP A 367 -21.24 -27.53 -4.30
C ASP A 367 -22.48 -28.38 -3.91
N ASN A 368 -23.62 -27.75 -3.61
CA ASN A 368 -24.87 -28.44 -3.30
C ASN A 368 -25.52 -29.07 -4.54
N HIS A 369 -25.55 -28.37 -5.68
CA HIS A 369 -26.12 -28.92 -6.90
C HIS A 369 -25.40 -30.18 -7.39
N LEU A 370 -24.07 -30.24 -7.21
CA LEU A 370 -23.27 -31.40 -7.56
C LEU A 370 -23.51 -32.59 -6.62
N LYS A 371 -23.66 -32.32 -5.32
CA LYS A 371 -24.06 -33.33 -4.33
C LYS A 371 -25.40 -33.94 -4.68
N ASP A 372 -26.40 -33.09 -4.95
CA ASP A 372 -27.76 -33.52 -5.28
C ASP A 372 -27.82 -34.28 -6.61
N SER A 373 -26.91 -33.99 -7.53
CA SER A 373 -26.76 -34.70 -8.81
C SER A 373 -26.06 -36.07 -8.69
N GLY A 374 -25.64 -36.47 -7.48
CA GLY A 374 -24.95 -37.74 -7.24
C GLY A 374 -23.51 -37.78 -7.76
N VAL A 375 -22.92 -36.63 -8.10
CA VAL A 375 -21.50 -36.50 -8.45
C VAL A 375 -20.68 -36.66 -7.17
N GLN A 376 -19.72 -37.59 -7.13
CA GLN A 376 -18.88 -37.76 -5.96
C GLN A 376 -18.01 -36.51 -5.75
N ILE A 377 -18.16 -35.82 -4.62
CA ILE A 377 -17.51 -34.53 -4.31
C ILE A 377 -15.97 -34.59 -4.34
N SER A 378 -15.36 -35.78 -4.36
CA SER A 378 -13.90 -35.99 -4.56
C SER A 378 -13.36 -35.37 -5.85
N ASP A 379 -14.26 -34.97 -6.74
CA ASP A 379 -14.04 -34.47 -8.08
C ASP A 379 -14.12 -32.93 -8.16
N TRP A 380 -14.90 -32.25 -7.32
CA TRP A 380 -14.79 -30.79 -7.12
C TRP A 380 -13.65 -30.51 -6.13
N VAL A 381 -12.44 -30.79 -6.57
CA VAL A 381 -11.20 -30.57 -5.84
C VAL A 381 -10.27 -29.83 -6.78
N ILE A 382 -9.95 -28.58 -6.45
CA ILE A 382 -8.96 -27.85 -7.23
C ILE A 382 -7.59 -28.44 -6.87
N LYS A 383 -7.00 -29.19 -7.79
CA LYS A 383 -5.64 -29.70 -7.66
C LYS A 383 -4.67 -28.59 -8.01
N LEU A 384 -3.76 -28.28 -7.10
CA LEU A 384 -2.74 -27.27 -7.30
C LEU A 384 -1.37 -27.93 -7.37
N ASP A 385 -0.55 -27.52 -8.33
CA ASP A 385 0.88 -27.86 -8.30
C ASP A 385 1.58 -26.82 -7.42
N GLY A 386 1.95 -27.20 -6.20
CA GLY A 386 2.63 -26.30 -5.26
C GLY A 386 3.95 -25.71 -5.81
N LYS A 387 4.61 -26.36 -6.79
CA LYS A 387 5.82 -25.82 -7.44
C LYS A 387 5.52 -24.80 -8.53
N ASN A 388 4.37 -24.92 -9.19
CA ASN A 388 3.93 -24.04 -10.28
C ASN A 388 2.60 -23.34 -9.94
N PHE A 389 2.41 -22.98 -8.68
CA PHE A 389 1.14 -22.49 -8.15
C PHE A 389 0.54 -21.34 -8.96
N ASP A 390 1.35 -20.34 -9.32
CA ASP A 390 0.89 -19.21 -10.11
C ASP A 390 0.48 -19.62 -11.53
N GLU A 391 1.15 -20.62 -12.11
CA GLU A 391 0.79 -21.17 -13.43
C GLU A 391 -0.48 -22.04 -13.34
N SER A 392 -0.63 -22.85 -12.30
CA SER A 392 -1.87 -23.60 -12.02
C SER A 392 -3.05 -22.66 -11.88
N ILE A 393 -2.90 -21.58 -11.10
CA ILE A 393 -3.92 -20.55 -10.95
C ILE A 393 -4.21 -19.85 -12.29
N ARG A 394 -3.20 -19.49 -13.08
CA ARG A 394 -3.42 -18.87 -14.41
C ARG A 394 -4.12 -19.81 -15.40
N LYS A 395 -3.88 -21.12 -15.32
CA LYS A 395 -4.55 -22.13 -16.15
C LYS A 395 -6.00 -22.33 -15.73
N LEU A 396 -6.25 -22.32 -14.41
CA LEU A 396 -7.57 -22.45 -13.81
C LEU A 396 -8.42 -21.19 -13.98
N PHE A 397 -7.81 -20.00 -13.89
CA PHE A 397 -8.50 -18.72 -13.93
C PHE A 397 -8.03 -17.88 -15.12
N LYS A 398 -8.89 -17.76 -16.14
CA LYS A 398 -8.62 -16.92 -17.31
C LYS A 398 -9.32 -15.58 -17.16
N PHE A 399 -8.54 -14.52 -17.01
CA PHE A 399 -9.02 -13.15 -16.92
C PHE A 399 -8.91 -12.45 -18.27
N ASN A 400 -10.03 -11.99 -18.81
CA ASN A 400 -10.05 -11.16 -19.99
C ASN A 400 -10.03 -9.68 -19.58
N ILE A 401 -8.84 -9.21 -19.19
CA ILE A 401 -8.56 -7.82 -18.78
C ILE A 401 -7.60 -7.22 -19.80
N ALA A 402 -8.08 -6.21 -20.55
CA ALA A 402 -7.25 -5.49 -21.51
C ALA A 402 -5.94 -4.98 -20.87
N ASN A 403 -4.82 -5.06 -21.58
CA ASN A 403 -3.53 -4.63 -21.02
C ASN A 403 -3.55 -3.14 -20.58
N GLY A 404 -4.34 -2.31 -21.25
CA GLY A 404 -4.54 -0.90 -20.89
C GLY A 404 -5.31 -0.65 -19.59
N THR A 405 -5.96 -1.66 -19.00
CA THR A 405 -6.78 -1.52 -17.78
C THR A 405 -6.07 -2.07 -16.53
N LYS A 406 -4.86 -2.64 -16.67
CA LYS A 406 -4.04 -3.12 -15.55
C LYS A 406 -3.43 -1.98 -14.75
N ILE A 407 -3.34 -2.15 -13.44
CA ILE A 407 -2.83 -1.15 -12.49
C ILE A 407 -1.37 -1.44 -12.18
N GLN A 408 -0.50 -0.47 -12.41
CA GLN A 408 0.92 -0.62 -12.11
C GLN A 408 1.23 -0.29 -10.65
N VAL A 409 1.91 -1.20 -9.96
CA VAL A 409 2.45 -1.01 -8.61
C VAL A 409 3.98 -1.02 -8.64
N SER A 410 4.60 -0.54 -7.56
CA SER A 410 6.05 -0.41 -7.47
C SER A 410 6.80 -1.75 -7.50
N SER A 411 6.25 -2.81 -6.90
CA SER A 411 6.86 -4.15 -6.86
C SER A 411 5.86 -5.25 -6.54
N GLN A 412 6.24 -6.51 -6.82
CA GLN A 412 5.43 -7.70 -6.54
C GLN A 412 5.07 -7.83 -5.04
N LYS A 413 5.94 -7.35 -4.15
CA LYS A 413 5.72 -7.34 -2.71
C LYS A 413 4.38 -6.69 -2.34
N TYR A 414 4.01 -5.60 -3.00
CA TYR A 414 2.77 -4.89 -2.69
C TYR A 414 1.53 -5.56 -3.26
N ILE A 415 1.67 -6.33 -4.35
CA ILE A 415 0.60 -7.21 -4.84
C ILE A 415 0.25 -8.26 -3.78
N ASN A 416 1.28 -8.90 -3.20
CA ASN A 416 1.08 -9.88 -2.12
C ASN A 416 0.43 -9.24 -0.88
N LYS A 417 0.80 -8.01 -0.54
CA LYS A 417 0.16 -7.28 0.55
C LYS A 417 -1.31 -6.94 0.29
N LEU A 418 -1.67 -6.60 -0.95
CA LEU A 418 -3.08 -6.40 -1.33
C LEU A 418 -3.90 -7.68 -1.13
N LYS A 419 -3.33 -8.85 -1.46
CA LYS A 419 -3.97 -10.14 -1.15
C LYS A 419 -4.15 -10.36 0.34
N ASN A 420 -3.15 -10.00 1.15
CA ASN A 420 -3.25 -10.13 2.61
C ASN A 420 -4.33 -9.23 3.21
N ILE A 421 -4.54 -8.02 2.66
CA ILE A 421 -5.66 -7.15 3.03
C ILE A 421 -6.99 -7.86 2.78
N PHE A 422 -7.15 -8.47 1.60
CA PHE A 422 -8.36 -9.22 1.26
C PHE A 422 -8.58 -10.40 2.23
N VAL A 423 -7.53 -11.18 2.52
CA VAL A 423 -7.58 -12.27 3.51
C VAL A 423 -8.01 -11.79 4.88
N LYS A 424 -7.46 -10.66 5.34
CA LYS A 424 -7.80 -10.08 6.64
C LYS A 424 -9.28 -9.72 6.71
N ILE A 425 -9.83 -9.10 5.67
CA ILE A 425 -11.25 -8.75 5.58
C ILE A 425 -12.12 -10.01 5.56
N MET A 426 -11.74 -11.01 4.75
CA MET A 426 -12.42 -12.30 4.72
C MET A 426 -12.53 -12.93 6.10
N LYS A 427 -11.43 -13.01 6.86
CA LYS A 427 -11.41 -13.62 8.20
C LYS A 427 -12.35 -12.94 9.21
N GLU A 428 -12.76 -11.72 8.96
CA GLU A 428 -13.72 -10.98 9.77
C GLU A 428 -15.19 -11.19 9.32
N ASN A 429 -15.42 -11.94 8.23
CA ASN A 429 -16.74 -12.24 7.70
C ASN A 429 -17.41 -13.39 8.47
N GLU A 430 -18.69 -13.21 8.83
CA GLU A 430 -19.47 -14.15 9.64
C GLU A 430 -19.64 -15.54 9.01
N LYS A 431 -19.51 -15.66 7.68
CA LYS A 431 -19.62 -16.95 6.97
C LYS A 431 -18.36 -17.80 7.09
N ILE A 432 -17.25 -17.26 7.59
CA ILE A 432 -16.00 -18.00 7.79
C ILE A 432 -16.01 -18.64 9.18
N SER A 433 -15.85 -19.97 9.21
CA SER A 433 -15.77 -20.71 10.48
C SER A 433 -14.42 -20.42 11.17
N ASN A 434 -14.39 -20.40 12.51
CA ASN A 434 -13.13 -20.26 13.29
C ASN A 434 -12.08 -21.36 12.98
N THR A 435 -12.48 -22.44 12.30
CA THR A 435 -11.61 -23.50 11.80
C THR A 435 -10.84 -23.15 10.52
N ASP A 436 -11.22 -22.09 9.79
CA ASP A 436 -10.59 -21.64 8.53
C ASP A 436 -9.42 -20.64 8.74
N ASN A 437 -8.90 -20.53 9.98
CA ASN A 437 -7.88 -19.55 10.38
C ASN A 437 -6.52 -19.66 9.65
N GLN A 438 -6.30 -20.72 8.87
CA GLN A 438 -5.08 -20.95 8.08
C GLN A 438 -5.13 -20.41 6.64
N LEU A 439 -6.16 -19.64 6.26
CA LEU A 439 -6.15 -18.94 4.97
C LEU A 439 -5.00 -17.92 4.90
N ASP A 440 -3.91 -18.32 4.25
CA ASP A 440 -2.84 -17.48 3.71
C ASP A 440 -2.24 -18.17 2.47
N GLU A 441 -1.54 -17.41 1.63
CA GLU A 441 -1.02 -17.91 0.35
C GLU A 441 0.00 -19.05 0.55
N GLU A 442 0.79 -19.01 1.61
CA GLU A 442 1.83 -20.01 1.88
C GLU A 442 1.22 -21.36 2.27
N ASN A 443 0.15 -21.36 3.06
CA ASN A 443 -0.56 -22.57 3.45
C ASN A 443 -1.33 -23.16 2.27
N ILE A 444 -1.94 -22.31 1.44
CA ILE A 444 -2.67 -22.76 0.24
C ILE A 444 -1.68 -23.32 -0.79
N LYS A 445 -0.48 -22.76 -0.91
CA LYS A 445 0.61 -23.32 -1.74
C LYS A 445 1.10 -24.70 -1.29
N LYS A 446 1.00 -25.00 0.00
CA LYS A 446 1.39 -26.30 0.58
C LYS A 446 0.30 -27.37 0.45
N LYS A 447 -0.90 -26.99 0.01
CA LYS A 447 -2.01 -27.92 -0.19
C LYS A 447 -2.00 -28.45 -1.61
N ASP A 448 -2.05 -29.76 -1.73
CA ASP A 448 -2.21 -30.44 -3.03
C ASP A 448 -3.65 -30.33 -3.55
N THR A 449 -4.60 -30.04 -2.66
CA THR A 449 -6.05 -30.03 -2.94
C THR A 449 -6.75 -28.91 -2.19
N ILE A 450 -7.71 -28.26 -2.87
CA ILE A 450 -8.53 -27.19 -2.32
C ILE A 450 -10.01 -27.56 -2.43
N ASN A 451 -10.66 -27.63 -1.26
CA ASN A 451 -11.94 -28.31 -1.12
C ASN A 451 -13.01 -27.42 -0.49
N SER A 452 -12.64 -26.44 0.35
CA SER A 452 -13.61 -25.57 1.01
C SER A 452 -14.04 -24.42 0.10
N ALA A 453 -15.29 -23.96 0.26
CA ALA A 453 -15.78 -22.78 -0.45
C ALA A 453 -14.90 -21.56 -0.18
N THR A 454 -14.48 -21.37 1.08
CA THR A 454 -13.60 -20.27 1.51
C THR A 454 -12.26 -20.26 0.77
N GLU A 455 -11.61 -21.42 0.65
CA GLU A 455 -10.34 -21.55 -0.06
C GLU A 455 -10.50 -21.28 -1.56
N LYS A 456 -11.60 -21.73 -2.16
CA LYS A 456 -11.93 -21.47 -3.58
C LYS A 456 -12.15 -19.98 -3.82
N VAL A 457 -12.89 -19.28 -2.95
CA VAL A 457 -13.07 -17.82 -3.03
C VAL A 457 -11.72 -17.09 -2.91
N TYR A 458 -10.85 -17.54 -2.01
CA TYR A 458 -9.50 -16.98 -1.90
C TYR A 458 -8.71 -17.12 -3.20
N LEU A 459 -8.70 -18.32 -3.81
CA LEU A 459 -7.97 -18.56 -5.06
C LEU A 459 -8.47 -17.64 -6.17
N ILE A 460 -9.79 -17.52 -6.33
CA ILE A 460 -10.43 -16.60 -7.28
C ILE A 460 -9.91 -15.18 -7.10
N MET A 461 -9.93 -14.68 -5.87
CA MET A 461 -9.58 -13.29 -5.56
C MET A 461 -8.07 -13.04 -5.64
N SER A 462 -7.25 -14.01 -5.25
CA SER A 462 -5.80 -13.97 -5.42
C SER A 462 -5.42 -13.93 -6.90
N ALA A 463 -6.06 -14.78 -7.73
CA ALA A 463 -5.89 -14.81 -9.16
C ALA A 463 -6.29 -13.48 -9.80
N PHE A 464 -7.39 -12.89 -9.33
CA PHE A 464 -7.87 -11.61 -9.82
C PHE A 464 -6.91 -10.47 -9.51
N ILE A 465 -6.43 -10.37 -8.27
CA ILE A 465 -5.42 -9.38 -7.87
C ILE A 465 -4.15 -9.52 -8.72
N ASN A 466 -3.69 -10.75 -8.96
CA ASN A 466 -2.52 -11.03 -9.81
C ASN A 466 -2.71 -10.63 -11.28
N ASN A 467 -3.94 -10.59 -11.79
CA ASN A 467 -4.22 -10.21 -13.17
C ASN A 467 -4.50 -8.71 -13.34
N LEU A 468 -5.05 -8.08 -12.31
CA LEU A 468 -5.33 -6.64 -12.30
C LEU A 468 -4.07 -5.82 -12.00
N PHE A 469 -3.27 -6.23 -11.02
CA PHE A 469 -2.07 -5.51 -10.61
C PHE A 469 -0.84 -6.10 -11.27
N ILE A 470 0.00 -5.24 -11.83
CA ILE A 470 1.28 -5.63 -12.44
C ILE A 470 2.43 -4.87 -11.79
N SER A 471 3.53 -5.56 -11.54
CA SER A 471 4.78 -4.93 -11.11
C SER A 471 5.46 -4.25 -12.29
N LYS A 472 6.22 -3.19 -12.01
CA LYS A 472 7.05 -2.51 -13.00
C LYS A 472 8.42 -3.19 -13.24
N GLU A 473 8.75 -4.18 -12.40
CA GLU A 473 9.99 -4.96 -12.42
C GLU A 473 10.12 -5.86 -13.65
#